data_AF-A0A0M6WAA1-F1
#
_entry.id   AF-A0A0M6WAA1-F1
#
_cell.length_a   1.000
_cell.length_b   1.000
_cell.length_c   1.000
_cell.angle_alpha   90.00
_cell.angle_beta   90.00
_cell.angle_gamma   90.00
#
_symmetry.space_group_name_H-M   'P 1'
#
loop_
_entity.id
_entity.type
_entity.pdbx_description
1 polymer ?
#
loop_
_entity_poly.entity_id
_entity_poly.type
_entity_poly.pdbx_seq_one_letter_code
_entity_poly.pdbx_strand_id
1 'polypeptide(L)' 'MNDNRLKGIAVILFGILLSASGEEMNRTVLASFSDFPFALIGIIVGIVGLIMVFKNNKE' A
#
# COMPACT_ATOMS: atom_id res chain seq x y z
N MET A 1 14.61 -16.17 -7.15
CA MET A 1 13.14 -16.14 -7.28
C MET A 1 12.83 -15.38 -8.55
N ASN A 2 11.98 -15.88 -9.45
CA ASN A 2 11.69 -15.20 -10.72
C ASN A 2 11.07 -13.82 -10.41
N ASP A 3 11.62 -12.72 -10.94
CA ASP A 3 11.25 -11.34 -10.56
C ASP A 3 9.76 -11.06 -10.74
N ASN A 4 9.14 -11.72 -11.71
CA ASN A 4 7.70 -11.65 -11.95
C ASN A 4 6.86 -12.23 -10.80
N ARG A 5 7.35 -13.27 -10.12
CA ARG A 5 6.69 -13.84 -8.92
C ARG A 5 6.80 -12.88 -7.75
N LEU A 6 7.95 -12.22 -7.56
CA LEU A 6 8.14 -11.23 -6.49
C LEU A 6 7.24 -10.00 -6.70
N LYS A 7 7.17 -9.49 -7.94
CA LYS A 7 6.26 -8.40 -8.33
C LYS A 7 4.79 -8.78 -8.08
N GLY A 8 4.39 -10.00 -8.45
CA GLY A 8 3.04 -10.51 -8.18
C GLY A 8 2.71 -10.57 -6.68
N ILE A 9 3.64 -11.10 -5.86
CA ILE A 9 3.46 -11.16 -4.41
C ILE A 9 3.35 -9.75 -3.81
N ALA A 10 4.15 -8.79 -4.26
CA ALA A 10 4.12 -7.41 -3.76
C ALA A 10 2.77 -6.73 -4.01
N VAL A 11 2.16 -6.92 -5.20
CA VAL A 11 0.83 -6.38 -5.51
C VAL A 11 -0.25 -7.02 -4.66
N ILE A 12 -0.21 -8.35 -4.48
CA ILE A 12 -1.18 -9.08 -3.66
C ILE A 12 -1.11 -8.58 -2.21
N LEU A 13 0.09 -8.47 -1.63
CA LEU A 13 0.28 -7.99 -0.26
C LEU A 13 -0.20 -6.54 -0.10
N PHE A 14 0.10 -5.66 -1.05
CA PHE A 14 -0.40 -4.27 -1.03
C PHE A 14 -1.93 -4.21 -1.11
N GLY A 15 -2.56 -5.02 -1.97
CA GLY A 15 -4.02 -5.07 -2.09
C GLY A 15 -4.71 -5.59 -0.82
N ILE A 16 -4.11 -6.56 -0.12
CA ILE A 16 -4.61 -7.05 1.18
C ILE A 16 -4.52 -5.95 2.23
N LEU A 17 -3.37 -5.26 2.32
CA LEU A 17 -3.18 -4.14 3.26
C LEU A 17 -4.17 -3.00 3.00
N LEU A 18 -4.46 -2.69 1.73
CA LEU A 18 -5.45 -1.67 1.34
C LEU A 18 -6.89 -2.10 1.66
N SER A 19 -7.20 -3.39 1.53
CA SER A 19 -8.53 -3.91 1.87
C SER A 19 -8.75 -3.93 3.38
N ALA A 20 -7.72 -4.30 4.14
CA ALA A 20 -7.75 -4.30 5.61
C ALA A 20 -7.89 -2.88 6.20
N SER A 21 -7.38 -1.84 5.53
CA SER A 21 -7.55 -0.45 5.97
C SER A 21 -8.94 0.13 5.67
N GLY A 22 -9.73 -0.50 4.79
CA GLY A 22 -11.06 -0.04 4.40
C GLY A 22 -12.17 -0.29 5.42
N GLU A 23 -12.09 -1.37 6.22
CA GLU A 23 -13.13 -1.70 7.21
C GLU A 23 -13.17 -0.73 8.40
N GLU A 24 -12.10 0.04 8.64
CA GLU A 24 -12.07 1.09 9.66
C GLU A 24 -12.58 2.45 9.15
N MET A 25 -12.83 2.58 7.85
CA MET A 25 -13.13 3.87 7.21
C MET A 25 -14.54 4.40 7.54
N ASN A 26 -15.51 3.55 7.87
CA ASN A 26 -16.88 4.00 8.20
C ASN A 26 -17.05 4.47 9.67
N ARG A 27 -16.12 4.14 10.57
CA ARG A 27 -16.11 4.64 11.97
C ARG A 27 -15.10 5.77 12.19
N THR A 28 -14.01 5.83 11.42
CA THR A 28 -12.90 6.78 11.64
C THR A 28 -13.06 8.10 10.87
N VAL A 29 -13.75 8.10 9.72
CA VAL A 29 -13.94 9.32 8.88
C VAL A 29 -14.70 10.44 9.61
N LEU A 30 -15.54 10.12 10.61
CA LEU A 30 -16.24 11.11 11.44
C LEU A 30 -15.54 11.41 12.78
N ALA A 31 -14.61 10.57 13.24
CA ALA A 31 -14.05 10.66 14.60
C ALA A 31 -12.60 11.18 14.66
N SER A 32 -11.77 10.94 13.63
CA SER A 32 -10.34 11.31 13.67
C SER A 32 -9.84 11.79 12.30
N PHE A 33 -10.07 13.08 11.99
CA PHE A 33 -9.29 13.80 10.98
C PHE A 33 -7.78 13.87 11.30
N SER A 34 -7.38 13.48 12.52
CA SER A 34 -6.00 13.36 12.99
C SER A 34 -5.22 12.21 12.33
N ASP A 35 -5.87 11.07 12.09
CA ASP A 35 -5.18 9.85 11.60
C ASP A 35 -5.20 9.75 10.07
N PHE A 36 -6.07 10.53 9.43
CA PHE A 36 -6.14 10.68 7.98
C PHE A 36 -4.81 11.04 7.30
N PRO A 37 -4.02 12.03 7.77
CA PRO A 37 -2.72 12.34 7.17
C PRO A 37 -1.72 11.17 7.29
N PHE A 38 -1.71 10.42 8.40
CA PHE A 38 -0.82 9.27 8.57
C PHE A 38 -1.22 8.09 7.70
N ALA A 39 -2.52 7.81 7.58
CA ALA A 39 -3.05 6.82 6.66
C ALA A 39 -2.70 7.16 5.21
N LEU A 40 -2.81 8.44 4.83
CA LEU A 40 -2.44 8.93 3.50
C LEU A 40 -0.94 8.76 3.23
N ILE A 41 -0.08 9.05 4.20
CA ILE A 41 1.38 8.81 4.10
C ILE A 41 1.67 7.32 3.90
N GLY A 42 0.99 6.43 4.63
CA GLY A 42 1.12 4.98 4.47
C GLY A 42 0.76 4.50 3.06
N ILE A 43 -0.33 5.03 2.48
CA ILE A 43 -0.73 4.74 1.10
C ILE A 43 0.33 5.24 0.11
N ILE A 44 0.83 6.46 0.26
CA ILE A 44 1.86 7.05 -0.62
C ILE A 44 3.14 6.21 -0.57
N VAL A 45 3.62 5.86 0.63
CA VAL A 45 4.83 5.05 0.82
C VAL A 45 4.65 3.65 0.22
N GLY A 46 3.48 3.04 0.38
CA GLY A 46 3.18 1.73 -0.22
C GLY A 46 3.16 1.76 -1.76
N ILE A 47 2.63 2.83 -2.37
CA ILE A 47 2.67 3.03 -3.83
C ILE A 47 4.12 3.23 -4.31
N VAL A 48 4.93 4.02 -3.61
CA VAL A 48 6.35 4.22 -3.95
C VAL A 48 7.13 2.90 -3.84
N GLY A 49 6.87 2.10 -2.79
CA GLY A 49 7.46 0.77 -2.62
C GLY A 49 7.09 -0.18 -3.76
N LEU A 50 5.82 -0.18 -4.21
CA LEU A 50 5.42 -0.92 -5.39
C LEU A 50 6.16 -0.44 -6.63
N ILE A 51 6.22 0.88 -6.89
CA ILE A 51 6.96 1.42 -8.03
C ILE A 51 8.41 0.95 -7.99
N MET A 52 9.07 0.93 -6.83
CA MET A 52 10.45 0.46 -6.67
C MET A 52 10.61 -1.04 -6.93
N VAL A 53 9.65 -1.87 -6.52
CA VAL A 53 9.62 -3.32 -6.84
C VAL A 53 9.40 -3.56 -8.33
N PHE A 54 8.60 -2.72 -9.00
CA PHE A 54 8.34 -2.81 -10.43
C PHE A 54 9.44 -2.18 -11.29
N LYS A 55 10.17 -1.20 -10.75
CA LYS A 55 11.34 -0.59 -11.38
C LYS A 55 12.41 -1.66 -11.51
N ASN A 56 12.52 -2.23 -12.71
CA ASN A 56 13.65 -3.09 -13.04
C ASN A 56 14.92 -2.28 -12.83
N ASN A 57 15.83 -2.78 -11.99
CA ASN A 57 17.22 -2.38 -12.07
C ASN A 57 17.70 -2.81 -13.46
N LYS A 58 17.60 -1.92 -14.45
CA LYS A 58 18.48 -1.97 -15.62
C LYS A 58 19.80 -1.33 -15.19
N GLU A 59 20.50 -2.02 -14.31
CA GLU A 59 21.97 -2.06 -14.20
C GLU A 59 22.35 -3.47 -13.74
#